data_AF-A0A4R1UM81-F1
#
_entry.id   AF-A0A4R1UM81-F1
#
_cell.length_a   1.000
_cell.length_b   1.000
_cell.length_c   1.000
_cell.angle_alpha   90.00
_cell.angle_beta   90.00
_cell.angle_gamma   90.00
#
_symmetry.space_group_name_H-M   'P 1'
#
loop_
_entity.id
_entity.type
_entity.pdbx_description
1 polymer ?
#
loop_
_entity_poly.entity_id
_entity_poly.type
_entity_poly.pdbx_seq_one_letter_code
_entity_poly.pdbx_strand_id
1 'polypeptide(L)'
;MTKNLPSGRVENIDCYAMSQIEYWFSLKLRVDSPGKLWQAAALRCLAQPGICEDDVAEMIGPADDPSIADCLMVLALPEHVPGCTRLDVALGNEGADDGADLVAMTASR
;
A
#
# COMPACT_ATOMS: atom_id res chain seq x y z
N MET A 1 -43.82 0.56 50.09
CA MET A 1 -44.53 0.16 48.85
C MET A 1 -43.69 0.57 47.65
N THR A 2 -43.16 -0.45 46.95
CA THR A 2 -42.89 -0.54 45.51
C THR A 2 -42.77 0.75 44.68
N LYS A 3 -41.66 0.86 43.94
CA LYS A 3 -41.72 0.80 42.48
C LYS A 3 -40.39 0.33 41.91
N ASN A 4 -40.43 -0.90 41.40
CA ASN A 4 -39.41 -1.57 40.63
C ASN A 4 -38.98 -0.70 39.43
N LEU A 5 -37.68 -0.50 39.26
CA LEU A 5 -37.15 -0.08 37.96
C LEU A 5 -37.22 -1.27 37.00
N PRO A 6 -37.73 -1.09 35.77
CA PRO A 6 -37.75 -2.15 34.78
C PRO A 6 -36.33 -2.51 34.35
N SER A 7 -36.11 -3.82 34.28
CA SER A 7 -34.98 -4.48 33.62
C SER A 7 -34.57 -3.71 32.37
N GLY A 8 -33.32 -3.25 32.35
CA GLY A 8 -32.69 -2.69 31.17
C GLY A 8 -32.76 -3.73 30.06
N ARG A 9 -33.65 -3.49 29.10
CA ARG A 9 -33.62 -4.14 27.80
C ARG A 9 -32.26 -3.77 27.21
N VAL A 10 -31.34 -4.73 27.16
CA VAL A 10 -30.18 -4.65 26.28
C VAL A 10 -30.75 -4.69 24.87
N GLU A 11 -31.19 -3.54 24.39
CA GLU A 11 -31.56 -3.35 23.00
C GLU A 11 -30.30 -3.63 22.20
N ASN A 12 -30.46 -4.58 21.29
CA ASN A 12 -29.47 -5.06 20.35
C ASN A 12 -28.55 -3.93 19.97
N ILE A 13 -27.24 -4.15 20.15
CA ILE A 13 -26.26 -3.42 19.37
C ILE A 13 -26.58 -3.86 17.95
N ASP A 14 -27.43 -3.08 17.28
CA ASP A 14 -27.48 -3.03 15.84
C ASP A 14 -26.04 -2.77 15.47
N CYS A 15 -25.38 -3.86 15.08
CA CYS A 15 -24.07 -3.91 14.49
C CYS A 15 -24.21 -3.03 13.26
N TYR A 16 -23.98 -1.73 13.51
CA TYR A 16 -24.01 -0.64 12.56
C TYR A 16 -23.37 -1.23 11.34
N ALA A 17 -24.14 -1.39 10.27
CA ALA A 17 -23.61 -1.74 8.97
C ALA A 17 -22.64 -0.60 8.66
N MET A 18 -21.40 -0.74 9.13
CA MET A 18 -20.35 0.24 9.00
C MET A 18 -20.09 0.23 7.52
N SER A 19 -20.76 1.16 6.83
CA SER A 19 -20.53 1.47 5.43
C SER A 19 -19.01 1.58 5.30
N GLN A 20 -18.39 0.62 4.64
CA GLN A 20 -16.95 0.64 4.43
C GLN A 20 -16.68 1.86 3.55
N ILE A 21 -16.25 2.96 4.17
CA ILE A 21 -15.92 4.18 3.43
C ILE A 21 -14.51 3.96 2.88
N GLU A 22 -14.45 3.80 1.57
CA GLU A 22 -13.19 3.69 0.84
C GLU A 22 -12.61 5.08 0.62
N TYR A 23 -11.32 5.25 0.91
CA TYR A 23 -10.60 6.48 0.67
C TYR A 23 -9.45 6.18 -0.29
N TRP A 24 -9.32 7.01 -1.33
CA TRP A 24 -8.21 6.94 -2.28
C TRP A 24 -7.36 8.21 -2.19
N PHE A 25 -6.04 8.03 -2.19
CA PHE A 25 -5.09 9.13 -2.34
C PHE A 25 -3.98 8.70 -3.31
N SER A 26 -3.46 9.65 -4.07
CA SER A 26 -2.38 9.41 -5.03
C SER A 26 -1.10 10.10 -4.57
N LEU A 27 0.01 9.38 -4.62
CA LEU A 27 1.33 9.88 -4.25
C LEU A 27 2.22 9.89 -5.51
N LYS A 28 2.76 11.07 -5.86
CA LYS A 28 3.72 11.22 -6.95
C LYS A 28 5.09 11.55 -6.37
N LEU A 29 6.09 10.74 -6.70
CA LEU A 29 7.46 10.88 -6.22
C LEU A 29 8.40 11.05 -7.41
N ARG A 30 9.41 11.89 -7.24
CA ARG A 30 10.59 11.94 -8.11
C ARG A 30 11.75 11.32 -7.36
N VAL A 31 12.40 10.35 -7.98
CA VAL A 31 13.65 9.80 -7.44
C VAL A 31 14.80 10.71 -7.87
N ASP A 32 15.37 11.41 -6.90
CA ASP A 32 16.49 12.33 -7.12
C ASP A 32 17.86 11.64 -6.99
N SER A 33 17.92 10.57 -6.19
CA SER A 33 19.17 9.85 -5.90
C SER A 33 18.90 8.36 -5.73
N PRO A 34 19.18 7.53 -6.76
CA PRO A 34 18.90 6.09 -6.72
C PRO A 34 19.67 5.37 -5.60
N GLY A 35 20.93 5.74 -5.35
CA GLY A 35 21.72 5.13 -4.26
C GLY A 35 21.17 5.43 -2.86
N LYS A 36 20.66 6.64 -2.61
CA LYS A 36 20.00 6.97 -1.31
C LYS A 36 18.68 6.23 -1.16
N LEU A 37 17.93 6.07 -2.25
CA LEU A 37 16.69 5.30 -2.27
C LEU A 37 16.98 3.84 -1.92
N TRP A 38 17.97 3.23 -2.57
CA TRP A 38 18.40 1.86 -2.30
C TRP A 38 18.84 1.68 -0.85
N GLN A 39 19.66 2.59 -0.32
CA GLN A 39 20.12 2.50 1.07
C GLN A 39 18.96 2.54 2.07
N ALA A 40 17.97 3.41 1.86
CA ALA A 40 16.79 3.45 2.70
C ALA A 40 15.96 2.15 2.59
N ALA A 41 15.79 1.61 1.38
CA ALA A 41 15.07 0.37 1.16
C ALA A 41 15.80 -0.83 1.79
N ALA A 42 17.12 -0.92 1.62
CA ALA A 42 17.98 -1.94 2.22
C ALA A 42 17.87 -1.95 3.75
N LEU A 43 17.95 -0.78 4.38
CA LEU A 43 17.78 -0.66 5.85
C LEU A 43 16.42 -1.18 6.32
N ARG A 44 15.36 -0.96 5.54
CA ARG A 44 14.01 -1.44 5.85
C ARG A 44 13.87 -2.95 5.65
N CYS A 45 14.51 -3.51 4.63
CA CYS A 45 14.58 -4.95 4.44
C CYS A 45 15.37 -5.64 5.56
N LEU A 46 16.56 -5.12 5.91
CA LEU A 46 17.41 -5.67 6.98
C LEU A 46 16.82 -5.53 8.38
N ALA A 47 15.89 -4.59 8.58
CA ALA A 47 15.14 -4.49 9.83
C ALA A 47 14.17 -5.67 10.02
N GLN A 48 13.84 -6.40 8.95
CA GLN A 48 12.99 -7.58 9.03
C GLN A 48 13.81 -8.80 9.47
N PRO A 49 13.27 -9.61 10.40
CA PRO A 49 13.99 -10.77 10.90
C PRO A 49 14.19 -11.82 9.80
N GLY A 50 15.43 -12.27 9.63
CA GLY A 50 15.77 -13.36 8.69
C GLY A 50 16.16 -12.89 7.28
N ILE A 51 16.20 -11.59 7.01
CA ILE A 51 16.72 -11.02 5.76
C ILE A 51 18.21 -10.70 5.92
N CYS A 52 19.05 -11.23 5.04
CA CYS A 52 20.47 -10.91 4.97
C CYS A 52 20.75 -9.94 3.80
N GLU A 53 21.98 -9.40 3.74
CA GLU A 53 22.38 -8.44 2.69
C GLU A 53 22.26 -9.03 1.26
N ASP A 54 22.50 -10.33 1.11
CA ASP A 54 22.35 -11.03 -0.18
C ASP A 54 20.88 -11.05 -0.64
N ASP A 55 19.96 -11.34 0.29
CA ASP A 55 18.51 -11.31 0.03
C ASP A 55 18.03 -9.90 -0.36
N VAL A 56 18.63 -8.86 0.22
CA VAL A 56 18.32 -7.46 -0.15
C VAL A 56 18.66 -7.21 -1.61
N ALA A 57 19.84 -7.63 -2.07
CA ALA A 57 20.26 -7.45 -3.45
C ALA A 57 19.35 -8.20 -4.44
N GLU A 58 18.86 -9.38 -4.05
CA GLU A 58 17.87 -10.15 -4.84
C GLU A 58 16.49 -9.47 -4.87
N MET A 59 16.10 -8.78 -3.80
CA MET A 59 14.78 -8.13 -3.69
C MET A 59 14.70 -6.75 -4.36
N ILE A 60 15.71 -5.90 -4.17
CA ILE A 60 15.69 -4.50 -4.61
C ILE A 60 16.80 -4.16 -5.61
N GLY A 61 17.46 -5.18 -6.16
CA GLY A 61 18.63 -5.05 -7.03
C GLY A 61 19.93 -4.75 -6.26
N PRO A 62 21.09 -4.90 -6.90
CA PRO A 62 22.38 -4.55 -6.30
C PRO A 62 22.52 -3.03 -6.07
N ALA A 63 23.39 -2.63 -5.16
CA ALA A 63 23.58 -1.21 -4.83
C ALA A 63 24.09 -0.34 -6.00
N ASP A 64 24.84 -0.93 -6.95
CA ASP A 64 25.37 -0.24 -8.12
C ASP A 64 24.32 -0.06 -9.23
N ASP A 65 23.35 -0.97 -9.31
CA ASP A 65 22.22 -0.94 -10.25
C ASP A 65 20.90 -1.27 -9.53
N PRO A 66 20.39 -0.33 -8.71
CA PRO A 66 19.24 -0.60 -7.85
C PRO A 66 17.93 -0.64 -8.65
N SER A 67 17.05 -1.59 -8.33
CA SER A 67 15.69 -1.60 -8.86
C SER A 67 14.86 -0.51 -8.18
N ILE A 68 14.64 0.58 -8.90
CA ILE A 68 13.91 1.75 -8.38
C ILE A 68 12.46 1.40 -8.03
N ALA A 69 11.83 0.57 -8.85
CA ALA A 69 10.45 0.13 -8.62
C ALA A 69 10.33 -0.64 -7.31
N ASP A 70 11.20 -1.63 -7.09
CA ASP A 70 11.19 -2.45 -5.86
C ASP A 70 11.60 -1.63 -4.64
N CYS A 71 12.59 -0.74 -4.76
CA CYS A 71 12.95 0.18 -3.68
C CYS A 71 11.74 1.05 -3.25
N LEU A 72 10.98 1.56 -4.23
CA LEU A 72 9.76 2.33 -3.95
C LEU A 72 8.66 1.45 -3.37
N MET A 73 8.51 0.19 -3.79
CA MET A 73 7.58 -0.74 -3.15
C MET A 73 7.94 -0.99 -1.68
N VAL A 74 9.22 -1.15 -1.36
CA VAL A 74 9.65 -1.35 0.03
C VAL A 74 9.37 -0.10 0.88
N LEU A 75 9.59 1.10 0.33
CA LEU A 75 9.55 2.35 1.09
C LEU A 75 8.19 3.07 1.09
N ALA A 76 7.51 3.11 -0.05
CA ALA A 76 6.28 3.88 -0.24
C ALA A 76 5.03 3.11 0.20
N LEU A 77 5.14 1.79 0.42
CA LEU A 77 4.03 1.00 0.93
C LEU A 77 3.90 1.19 2.46
N PRO A 78 2.76 1.73 2.94
CA PRO A 78 2.53 1.81 4.36
C PRO A 78 2.45 0.39 4.92
N GLU A 79 3.31 0.09 5.90
CA GLU A 79 3.44 -1.25 6.48
C GLU A 79 2.14 -1.77 7.07
N HIS A 80 1.34 -0.89 7.67
CA HIS A 80 -0.02 -1.18 8.11
C HIS A 80 -0.63 0.13 8.65
N VAL A 81 -1.77 0.57 8.12
CA VAL A 81 -2.55 1.64 8.77
C VAL A 81 -3.54 0.97 9.71
N PRO A 82 -3.44 1.14 11.04
CA PRO A 82 -4.30 0.44 11.99
C PRO A 82 -5.78 0.75 11.74
N GLY A 83 -6.60 -0.29 11.62
CA GLY A 83 -8.02 -0.17 11.29
C GLY A 83 -8.33 -0.03 9.79
N CYS A 84 -7.31 -0.08 8.93
CA CYS A 84 -7.48 -0.06 7.48
C CYS A 84 -7.04 -1.38 6.86
N THR A 85 -7.86 -1.89 5.95
CA THR A 85 -7.48 -2.97 5.04
C THR A 85 -6.91 -2.34 3.78
N ARG A 86 -5.69 -2.73 3.38
CA ARG A 86 -5.12 -2.29 2.11
C ARG A 86 -5.86 -2.99 0.97
N LEU A 87 -6.49 -2.21 0.09
CA LEU A 87 -7.31 -2.73 -1.01
C LEU A 87 -6.51 -2.93 -2.30
N ASP A 88 -5.72 -1.93 -2.70
CA ASP A 88 -4.92 -1.98 -3.94
C ASP A 88 -3.66 -1.12 -3.82
N VAL A 89 -2.62 -1.51 -4.56
CA VAL A 89 -1.35 -0.79 -4.71
C VAL A 89 -0.89 -0.93 -6.16
N ALA A 90 -0.72 0.20 -6.83
CA ALA A 90 -0.16 0.26 -8.18
C ALA A 90 1.02 1.23 -8.22
N LEU A 91 2.14 0.78 -8.82
CA LEU A 91 3.29 1.62 -9.16
C LEU A 91 3.38 1.68 -10.68
N GLY A 92 3.23 2.88 -11.23
CA GLY A 92 3.40 3.16 -12.65
C GLY A 92 4.52 4.16 -12.88
N ASN A 93 5.35 3.94 -13.90
CA ASN A 93 6.29 4.94 -14.38
C ASN A 93 5.61 5.75 -15.47
N GLU A 94 5.39 7.04 -15.24
CA GLU A 94 4.84 7.97 -16.25
C GLU A 94 5.91 8.36 -17.29
N GLY A 95 6.54 7.36 -17.92
CA GLY A 95 7.69 7.55 -18.80
C GLY A 95 8.07 6.35 -19.69
N ALA A 96 7.24 5.32 -19.80
CA ALA A 96 7.42 4.23 -20.76
C ALA A 96 6.11 4.01 -21.54
N ASP A 97 5.68 5.04 -22.28
CA ASP A 97 4.73 4.93 -23.38
C ASP A 97 5.48 5.28 -24.67
N ASP A 98 6.27 4.34 -25.17
CA ASP A 98 6.52 4.25 -26.61
C ASP A 98 5.38 3.37 -27.13
N GLY A 99 4.40 4.03 -27.74
CA GLY A 99 3.11 3.42 -28.06
C GLY A 99 3.21 2.23 -29.01
N ALA A 100 2.44 1.19 -28.70
CA ALA A 100 1.79 0.37 -29.70
C ALA A 100 0.51 -0.29 -29.13
N ASP A 101 -0.64 0.21 -29.59
CA ASP A 101 -1.79 -0.57 -30.07
C ASP A 101 -2.57 -1.40 -29.01
N LEU A 102 -3.83 -1.15 -28.67
CA LEU A 102 -4.96 -0.98 -29.57
C LEU A 102 -6.14 -0.31 -28.83
N VAL A 103 -6.60 0.82 -29.39
CA VAL A 103 -7.92 1.40 -29.14
C VAL A 103 -8.98 0.58 -29.89
N ALA A 104 -9.70 -0.29 -29.17
CA ALA A 104 -10.98 -0.89 -29.59
C ALA A 104 -11.58 -1.56 -28.34
N MET A 105 -12.72 -1.20 -27.75
CA MET A 105 -14.02 -0.80 -28.31
C MET A 105 -14.78 -0.01 -27.24
N THR A 106 -14.92 1.29 -27.43
CA THR A 106 -16.04 2.06 -26.89
C THR A 106 -16.66 2.83 -28.04
N ALA A 107 -17.53 2.16 -28.82
CA ALA A 107 -18.42 2.83 -29.74
C ALA A 107 -19.75 2.05 -29.81
N SER A 108 -20.80 2.76 -29.40
CA SER A 108 -22.20 2.41 -29.29
C SER A 108 -22.81 1.56 -30.41
N ARG A 109 -23.66 0.60 -30.02
CA ARG A 109 -25.03 0.50 -30.55
C ARG A 109 -25.96 -0.17 -29.56
#